data_AF-A0A1Y2GK66-F1
#
_entry.id   AF-A0A1Y2GK66-F1
#
_cell.length_a   1.000
_cell.length_b   1.000
_cell.length_c   1.000
_cell.angle_alpha   90.00
_cell.angle_beta   90.00
_cell.angle_gamma   90.00
#
_symmetry.space_group_name_H-M   'P 1'
#
loop_
_entity.id
_entity.type
_entity.pdbx_description
1 polymer ?
#
loop_
_entity_poly.entity_id
_entity_poly.type
_entity_poly.pdbx_seq_one_letter_code
_entity_poly.pdbx_strand_id
1 'polypeptide(L)'
;MAAEIPHKKALSGKLLTMKFMQRQQEKETREKLEQEQVRVITEAHWVLENKIELPKPKFQVEYESSFLQMESTERSSIGRVSFQNFNEEVERSALKKSREQRLDRELKRERHNEIDDVDMANQLGNKAKKLKTSTSPSTSKKPISNRRAPPQSNNQGSQKMNGGNSSGNGTSETQRTFMKPKE
;
A
#
# COMPACT_ATOMS: atom_id res chain seq x y z
N MET A 1 -40.43 -20.88 67.42
CA MET A 1 -39.98 -19.66 66.72
C MET A 1 -39.98 -19.98 65.23
N ALA A 2 -40.94 -19.45 64.47
CA ALA A 2 -41.02 -19.68 63.02
C ALA A 2 -40.11 -18.67 62.32
N ALA A 3 -39.22 -19.16 61.45
CA ALA A 3 -38.29 -18.33 60.69
C ALA A 3 -39.02 -17.62 59.55
N GLU A 4 -38.94 -16.29 59.52
CA GLU A 4 -39.47 -15.48 58.42
C GLU A 4 -38.63 -15.68 57.17
N ILE A 5 -39.28 -16.13 56.10
CA ILE A 5 -38.66 -16.29 54.77
C ILE A 5 -38.66 -14.92 54.10
N PRO A 6 -37.50 -14.36 53.69
CA PRO A 6 -37.46 -13.04 53.07
C PRO A 6 -38.10 -13.08 51.68
N HIS A 7 -39.25 -12.42 51.54
CA HIS A 7 -39.93 -12.24 50.26
C HIS A 7 -39.06 -11.36 49.33
N LYS A 8 -38.42 -11.99 48.35
CA LYS A 8 -37.69 -11.28 47.29
C LYS A 8 -38.69 -10.47 46.47
N LYS A 9 -38.49 -9.14 46.42
CA LYS A 9 -39.28 -8.21 45.61
C LYS A 9 -38.94 -8.38 44.13
N ALA A 10 -39.53 -9.38 43.49
CA ALA A 10 -39.43 -9.54 42.04
C ALA A 10 -40.21 -8.42 41.34
N LEU A 11 -39.64 -7.88 40.26
CA LEU A 11 -40.33 -6.92 39.40
C LEU A 11 -41.52 -7.58 38.71
N SER A 12 -42.58 -6.81 38.45
CA SER A 12 -43.76 -7.33 37.78
C SER A 12 -43.43 -7.80 36.35
N GLY A 13 -44.08 -8.88 35.89
CA GLY A 13 -43.80 -9.46 34.56
C GLY A 13 -43.97 -8.48 33.41
N LYS A 14 -44.97 -7.56 33.50
CA LYS A 14 -45.18 -6.50 32.52
C LYS A 14 -43.97 -5.56 32.42
N LEU A 15 -43.39 -5.18 33.55
CA LEU A 15 -42.21 -4.32 33.59
C LEU A 15 -41.00 -5.02 32.96
N LEU A 16 -40.82 -6.32 33.25
CA LEU A 16 -39.73 -7.13 32.71
C LEU A 16 -39.79 -7.27 31.17
N THR A 17 -40.99 -7.29 30.59
CA THR A 17 -41.19 -7.35 29.13
C THR A 17 -40.92 -6.02 28.42
N MET A 18 -40.72 -4.91 29.15
CA MET A 18 -40.43 -3.62 28.51
C MET A 18 -39.03 -3.62 27.89
N LYS A 19 -38.89 -3.01 26.71
CA LYS A 19 -37.63 -3.02 25.94
C LYS A 19 -36.43 -2.48 26.71
N PHE A 20 -36.61 -1.55 27.65
CA PHE A 20 -35.49 -1.04 28.43
C PHE A 20 -34.93 -2.08 29.41
N MET A 21 -35.81 -2.88 30.03
CA MET A 21 -35.40 -4.02 30.86
C MET A 21 -34.72 -5.08 30.02
N GLN A 22 -35.28 -5.40 28.85
CA GLN A 22 -34.70 -6.39 27.92
C GLN A 22 -33.32 -5.95 27.42
N ARG A 23 -33.15 -4.70 26.98
CA ARG A 23 -31.85 -4.19 26.52
C ARG A 23 -30.80 -4.21 27.63
N GLN A 24 -31.19 -3.90 28.86
CA GLN A 24 -30.28 -3.98 29.99
C GLN A 24 -29.87 -5.43 30.25
N GLN A 25 -30.82 -6.37 30.28
CA GLN A 25 -30.54 -7.79 30.45
C GLN A 25 -29.68 -8.35 29.30
N GLU A 26 -29.99 -7.99 28.05
CA GLU A 26 -29.21 -8.37 26.87
C GLU A 26 -27.78 -7.82 26.91
N LYS A 27 -27.60 -6.59 27.42
CA LYS A 27 -26.28 -6.01 27.61
C LYS A 27 -25.50 -6.77 28.68
N GLU A 28 -26.12 -7.06 29.82
CA GLU A 28 -25.50 -7.82 30.91
C GLU A 28 -25.16 -9.25 30.50
N THR A 29 -26.01 -9.92 29.72
CA THR A 29 -25.72 -11.28 29.22
C THR A 29 -24.62 -11.26 28.17
N ARG A 30 -24.64 -10.28 27.26
CA ARG A 30 -23.57 -10.11 26.26
C ARG A 30 -22.21 -9.86 26.91
N GLU A 31 -22.16 -8.97 27.90
CA GLU A 31 -20.92 -8.67 28.63
C GLU A 31 -20.37 -9.91 29.34
N LYS A 32 -21.24 -10.73 29.96
CA LYS A 32 -20.83 -12.00 30.57
C LYS A 32 -20.28 -12.99 29.54
N LEU A 33 -20.90 -13.09 28.36
CA LEU A 33 -20.42 -13.95 27.28
C LEU A 33 -19.08 -13.47 26.73
N GLU A 34 -18.90 -12.16 26.56
CA GLU A 34 -17.63 -11.57 26.10
C GLU A 34 -16.51 -11.80 27.15
N GLN A 35 -16.80 -11.63 28.44
CA GLN A 35 -15.85 -11.93 29.51
C GLN A 35 -15.45 -13.41 29.52
N GLU A 36 -16.40 -14.33 29.34
CA GLU A 36 -16.11 -15.75 29.29
C GLU A 36 -15.30 -16.13 28.04
N GLN A 37 -15.59 -15.53 26.89
CA GLN A 37 -14.77 -15.74 25.67
C GLN A 37 -13.34 -15.27 25.87
N VAL A 38 -13.15 -14.07 26.42
CA VAL A 38 -11.81 -13.54 26.74
C VAL A 38 -11.12 -14.45 27.73
N ARG A 39 -11.82 -14.91 28.77
CA ARG A 39 -11.27 -15.83 29.76
C ARG A 39 -10.78 -17.13 29.12
N VAL A 40 -11.63 -17.80 28.33
CA VAL A 40 -11.28 -19.04 27.62
C VAL A 40 -10.06 -18.83 26.72
N ILE A 41 -10.04 -17.72 25.99
CA ILE A 41 -8.90 -17.33 25.16
C ILE A 41 -7.66 -17.19 26.05
N THR A 42 -7.70 -16.38 27.11
CA THR A 42 -6.53 -16.14 27.97
C THR A 42 -6.02 -17.40 28.68
N GLU A 43 -6.91 -18.28 29.12
CA GLU A 43 -6.54 -19.55 29.77
C GLU A 43 -5.90 -20.54 28.77
N ALA A 44 -6.33 -20.50 27.50
CA ALA A 44 -5.78 -21.33 26.44
C ALA A 44 -4.51 -20.73 25.79
N HIS A 45 -4.29 -19.42 25.87
CA HIS A 45 -3.14 -18.76 25.25
C HIS A 45 -1.88 -19.00 26.08
N TRP A 46 -0.97 -19.81 25.54
CA TRP A 46 0.35 -20.00 26.15
C TRP A 46 1.27 -18.84 25.76
N VAL A 47 1.81 -18.14 26.75
CA VAL A 47 2.77 -17.05 26.54
C VAL A 47 4.18 -17.59 26.79
N LEU A 48 5.04 -17.50 25.79
CA LEU A 48 6.48 -17.75 25.95
C LEU A 48 7.13 -16.50 26.54
N GLU A 49 7.51 -16.54 27.82
CA GLU A 49 8.16 -15.41 28.53
C GLU A 49 9.57 -15.11 28.02
N ASN A 50 10.24 -16.14 27.47
CA ASN A 50 11.58 -16.00 26.94
C ASN A 50 11.49 -15.57 25.48
N LYS A 51 11.97 -14.36 25.19
CA LYS A 51 12.30 -13.93 23.82
C LYS A 51 13.42 -14.85 23.32
N ILE A 52 13.06 -15.98 22.75
CA ILE A 52 14.00 -16.84 22.04
C ILE A 52 14.58 -15.96 20.94
N GLU A 53 15.86 -15.62 21.06
CA GLU A 53 16.60 -14.89 20.03
C GLU A 53 16.76 -15.80 18.83
N LEU A 54 15.69 -15.88 18.03
CA LEU A 54 15.73 -16.55 16.75
C LEU A 54 16.62 -15.70 15.82
N PRO A 55 17.59 -16.32 15.13
CA PRO A 55 18.42 -15.59 14.19
C PRO A 55 17.53 -14.97 13.12
N LYS A 56 17.60 -13.64 12.97
CA LYS A 56 16.81 -12.93 11.96
C LYS A 56 17.14 -13.52 10.57
N PRO A 57 16.14 -13.96 9.80
CA PRO A 57 16.39 -14.50 8.48
C PRO A 57 17.01 -13.42 7.58
N LYS A 58 17.88 -13.84 6.66
CA LYS A 58 18.59 -12.95 5.72
C LYS A 58 17.63 -12.16 4.81
N PHE A 59 16.40 -12.68 4.63
CA PHE A 59 15.31 -12.03 3.91
C PHE A 59 14.03 -12.18 4.73
N GLN A 60 13.32 -11.06 4.90
CA GLN A 60 12.01 -11.04 5.55
C GLN A 60 10.97 -10.91 4.44
N VAL A 61 10.30 -12.02 4.12
CA VAL A 61 9.21 -12.07 3.14
C VAL A 61 7.91 -12.08 3.91
N GLU A 62 7.09 -11.06 3.70
CA GLU A 62 5.77 -10.93 4.30
C GLU A 62 4.72 -11.33 3.26
N TYR A 63 3.89 -12.30 3.61
CA TYR A 63 2.80 -12.76 2.76
C TYR A 63 1.53 -12.04 3.15
N GLU A 64 1.12 -11.09 2.32
CA GLU A 64 -0.16 -10.41 2.49
C GLU A 64 -1.25 -11.15 1.72
N SER A 65 -2.41 -11.34 2.35
CA SER A 65 -3.57 -11.96 1.71
C SER A 65 -4.26 -11.02 0.71
N SER A 66 -3.94 -9.72 0.78
CA SER A 66 -4.58 -8.68 -0.02
C SER A 66 -3.70 -8.21 -1.18
N PHE A 67 -4.30 -8.07 -2.36
CA PHE A 67 -3.63 -7.52 -3.55
C PHE A 67 -3.58 -5.99 -3.56
N LEU A 68 -4.26 -5.33 -2.61
CA LEU A 68 -4.47 -3.88 -2.60
C LEU A 68 -3.15 -3.10 -2.50
N GLN A 69 -2.13 -3.68 -1.87
CA GLN A 69 -0.82 -3.05 -1.73
C GLN A 69 0.06 -3.20 -2.99
N MET A 70 -0.19 -4.22 -3.83
CA MET A 70 0.60 -4.47 -5.04
C MET A 70 0.20 -3.57 -6.20
N GLU A 71 -1.09 -3.24 -6.32
CA GLU A 71 -1.59 -2.31 -7.33
C GLU A 71 -1.32 -0.85 -6.93
N SER A 72 -0.04 -0.47 -6.93
CA SER A 72 0.40 0.93 -6.82
C SER A 72 -0.10 1.82 -7.97
N THR A 73 -0.63 1.21 -9.03
CA THR A 73 -1.32 1.88 -10.13
C THR A 73 -2.80 2.08 -9.82
N GLU A 74 -3.10 3.18 -9.11
CA GLU A 74 -4.22 4.16 -9.20
C GLU A 74 -5.66 3.75 -9.59
N ARG A 75 -5.96 2.50 -9.90
CA ARG A 75 -7.25 2.05 -10.46
C ARG A 75 -8.10 1.26 -9.48
N SER A 76 -7.52 0.80 -8.37
CA SER A 76 -8.15 -0.17 -7.46
C SER A 76 -8.95 0.44 -6.32
N SER A 77 -9.09 1.76 -6.28
CA SER A 77 -9.54 2.42 -5.05
C SER A 77 -11.03 2.77 -5.00
N ILE A 78 -11.70 2.78 -6.16
CA ILE A 78 -13.13 3.10 -6.27
C ILE A 78 -13.79 1.99 -7.09
N GLY A 79 -14.43 1.04 -6.38
CA GLY A 79 -15.18 -0.05 -7.01
C GLY A 79 -16.53 0.37 -7.59
N ARG A 80 -17.12 1.46 -7.09
CA ARG A 80 -18.42 1.98 -7.56
C ARG A 80 -18.22 3.32 -8.27
N VAL A 81 -18.48 3.32 -9.58
CA VAL A 81 -18.47 4.52 -10.43
C VAL A 81 -19.78 4.58 -11.22
N SER A 82 -20.29 5.78 -11.43
CA SER A 82 -21.34 6.04 -12.42
C SER A 82 -20.77 6.93 -13.53
N PHE A 83 -21.46 6.96 -14.66
CA PHE A 83 -21.07 7.73 -15.83
C PHE A 83 -22.26 8.51 -16.37
N GLN A 84 -21.97 9.57 -17.11
CA GLN A 84 -22.98 10.35 -17.86
C GLN A 84 -24.12 10.85 -16.97
N ASN A 85 -23.82 11.31 -15.74
CA ASN A 85 -24.82 11.83 -14.80
C ASN A 85 -25.92 10.82 -14.42
N PHE A 86 -25.69 9.52 -14.61
CA PHE A 86 -26.67 8.48 -14.23
C PHE A 86 -26.93 8.48 -12.72
N ASN A 87 -25.91 8.78 -11.92
CA ASN A 87 -26.05 8.99 -10.48
C ASN A 87 -25.04 10.03 -9.97
N GLU A 88 -25.49 11.27 -9.86
CA GLU A 88 -24.64 12.39 -9.45
C GLU A 88 -24.05 12.22 -8.04
N GLU A 89 -24.72 11.51 -7.13
CA GLU A 89 -24.18 11.27 -5.78
C GLU A 89 -22.98 10.32 -5.84
N VAL A 90 -23.09 9.26 -6.65
CA VAL A 90 -22.02 8.29 -6.85
C VAL A 90 -20.84 8.94 -7.55
N GLU A 91 -21.07 9.69 -8.63
CA GLU A 91 -20.04 10.45 -9.34
C GLU A 91 -19.33 11.45 -8.42
N ARG A 92 -20.06 12.24 -7.63
CA ARG A 92 -19.46 13.16 -6.66
C ARG A 92 -18.63 12.44 -5.62
N SER A 93 -19.10 11.30 -5.12
CA SER A 93 -18.37 10.50 -4.12
C SER A 93 -17.09 9.89 -4.68
N ALA A 94 -17.12 9.39 -5.93
CA ALA A 94 -15.97 8.85 -6.64
C ALA A 94 -14.91 9.94 -6.89
N LEU A 95 -15.34 11.11 -7.36
CA LEU A 95 -14.44 12.25 -7.59
C LEU A 95 -13.76 12.73 -6.30
N LYS A 96 -14.50 12.81 -5.20
CA LYS A 96 -13.94 13.19 -3.89
C LYS A 96 -12.87 12.19 -3.44
N LYS A 97 -13.16 10.89 -3.48
CA LYS A 97 -12.22 9.82 -3.08
C LYS A 97 -10.97 9.79 -3.95
N SER A 98 -11.13 9.99 -5.26
CA SER A 98 -10.00 10.04 -6.19
C SER A 98 -9.08 11.24 -5.90
N ARG A 99 -9.67 12.42 -5.63
CA ARG A 99 -8.91 13.61 -5.24
C ARG A 99 -8.16 13.41 -3.92
N GLU A 100 -8.83 12.86 -2.91
CA GLU A 100 -8.25 12.61 -1.60
C GLU A 100 -7.04 11.67 -1.66
N GLN A 101 -7.15 10.57 -2.41
CA GLN A 101 -6.04 9.63 -2.58
C GLN A 101 -4.86 10.24 -3.31
N ARG A 102 -5.12 11.09 -4.31
CA ARG A 102 -4.07 11.81 -5.00
C ARG A 102 -3.31 12.73 -4.04
N LEU A 103 -4.05 13.46 -3.19
CA LEU A 103 -3.47 14.34 -2.17
C LEU A 103 -2.65 13.56 -1.15
N ASP A 104 -3.20 12.47 -0.59
CA ASP A 104 -2.48 11.60 0.36
C ASP A 104 -1.18 11.04 -0.25
N ARG A 105 -1.20 10.67 -1.53
CA ARG A 105 0.00 10.24 -2.26
C ARG A 105 1.04 11.35 -2.41
N GLU A 106 0.61 12.58 -2.67
CA GLU A 106 1.47 13.75 -2.79
C GLU A 106 2.09 14.08 -1.42
N LEU A 107 1.28 14.13 -0.36
CA LEU A 107 1.73 14.38 1.02
C LEU A 107 2.71 13.30 1.51
N LYS A 108 2.48 12.01 1.21
CA LYS A 108 3.43 10.94 1.52
C LYS A 108 4.76 11.11 0.80
N ARG A 109 4.75 11.58 -0.45
CA ARG A 109 5.97 11.88 -1.21
C ARG A 109 6.70 13.10 -0.64
N GLU A 110 5.97 14.14 -0.27
CA GLU A 110 6.53 15.33 0.38
C GLU A 110 7.19 14.95 1.71
N ARG A 111 6.49 14.23 2.60
CA ARG A 111 7.05 13.75 3.86
C ARG A 111 8.26 12.83 3.72
N HIS A 112 8.31 12.03 2.65
CA HIS A 112 9.50 11.22 2.36
C HIS A 112 10.70 12.09 1.92
N ASN A 113 10.43 13.24 1.30
CA ASN A 113 11.47 14.15 0.80
C ASN A 113 11.86 15.24 1.81
N GLU A 114 11.08 15.42 2.88
CA GLU A 114 11.45 16.24 4.03
C GLU A 114 12.59 15.56 4.79
N ILE A 115 13.79 16.14 4.68
CA ILE A 115 14.98 15.73 5.42
C ILE A 115 15.28 16.85 6.41
N ASP A 116 15.44 16.52 7.69
CA ASP A 116 15.83 17.48 8.72
C ASP A 116 17.29 17.96 8.49
N ASP A 117 17.60 19.18 8.91
CA ASP A 117 18.91 19.82 8.69
C ASP A 117 20.05 18.99 9.30
N VAL A 118 19.78 18.34 10.44
CA VAL A 118 20.72 17.45 11.12
C VAL A 118 21.01 16.20 10.26
N ASP A 119 19.98 15.61 9.67
CA ASP A 119 20.11 14.43 8.81
C ASP A 119 20.78 14.78 7.47
N MET A 120 20.49 15.96 6.92
CA MET A 120 21.13 16.47 5.71
C MET A 120 22.62 16.72 5.94
N ALA A 121 23.00 17.34 7.06
CA ALA A 121 24.38 17.58 7.44
C ALA A 121 25.17 16.27 7.59
N ASN A 122 24.56 15.25 8.21
CA ASN A 122 25.16 13.92 8.35
C ASN A 122 25.36 13.24 7.00
N GLN A 123 24.37 13.32 6.09
CA GLN A 123 24.52 12.77 4.73
C GLN A 123 25.64 13.44 3.95
N LEU A 124 25.73 14.77 3.98
CA LEU A 124 26.78 15.53 3.28
C LEU A 124 28.17 15.27 3.89
N GLY A 125 28.27 15.25 5.22
CA GLY A 125 29.50 14.93 5.94
C GLY A 125 30.04 13.54 5.60
N ASN A 126 29.16 12.54 5.51
CA ASN A 126 29.55 11.18 5.15
C ASN A 126 29.94 11.05 3.66
N LYS A 127 29.25 11.75 2.75
CA LYS A 127 29.62 11.83 1.33
C LYS A 127 31.00 12.48 1.14
N ALA A 128 31.28 13.57 1.87
CA ALA A 128 32.57 14.25 1.83
C ALA A 128 33.72 13.37 2.35
N LYS A 129 33.49 12.56 3.39
CA LYS A 129 34.47 11.58 3.88
C LYS A 129 34.74 10.48 2.86
N LYS A 130 33.69 9.98 2.18
CA LYS A 130 33.80 8.92 1.17
C LYS A 130 34.58 9.36 -0.08
N LEU A 131 34.41 10.62 -0.51
CA LEU A 131 35.17 11.20 -1.63
C LEU A 131 36.67 11.38 -1.30
N LYS A 132 37.01 11.68 -0.04
CA LYS A 132 38.41 11.78 0.42
C LYS A 132 39.13 10.44 0.44
N THR A 133 38.41 9.33 0.57
CA THR A 133 39.01 7.97 0.61
C THR A 133 39.22 7.35 -0.78
N SER A 134 38.61 7.88 -1.84
CA SER A 134 38.74 7.34 -3.22
C SER A 134 39.80 8.03 -4.08
N THR A 135 40.48 9.07 -3.58
CA THR A 135 41.57 9.76 -4.28
C THR A 135 42.93 9.32 -3.75
N SER A 136 43.23 8.03 -3.84
CA SER A 136 44.61 7.53 -3.86
C SER A 136 45.06 7.40 -5.32
N PRO A 137 46.21 7.97 -5.74
CA PRO A 137 46.58 8.05 -7.14
C PRO A 137 47.14 6.70 -7.63
N SER A 138 46.31 5.88 -8.28
CA SER A 138 46.80 4.69 -8.99
C SER A 138 47.34 5.09 -10.37
N THR A 139 48.65 4.95 -10.51
CA THR A 139 49.51 5.03 -11.70
C THR A 139 48.86 4.75 -13.07
N SER A 140 49.17 5.64 -14.01
CA SER A 140 48.80 5.70 -15.44
C SER A 140 48.97 4.39 -16.23
N LYS A 141 47.92 3.98 -16.97
CA LYS A 141 48.03 3.10 -18.14
C LYS A 141 47.69 3.90 -19.41
N LYS A 142 48.60 3.86 -20.39
CA LYS A 142 48.56 4.61 -21.66
C LYS A 142 47.39 4.15 -22.57
N PRO A 143 46.80 5.02 -23.40
CA PRO A 143 45.79 4.62 -24.38
C PRO A 143 46.42 4.01 -25.64
N ILE A 144 45.96 2.82 -26.03
CA ILE A 144 46.29 2.18 -27.30
C ILE A 144 45.41 2.81 -28.40
N SER A 145 46.05 3.48 -29.34
CA SER A 145 45.45 3.96 -30.58
C SER A 145 45.19 2.78 -31.51
N ASN A 146 43.93 2.47 -31.79
CA ASN A 146 43.56 1.70 -32.97
C ASN A 146 42.52 2.49 -33.77
N ARG A 147 43.03 3.13 -34.83
CA ARG A 147 42.24 3.71 -35.93
C ARG A 147 41.49 2.57 -36.65
N ARG A 148 40.17 2.68 -36.74
CA ARG A 148 39.41 2.08 -37.82
C ARG A 148 38.45 3.14 -38.36
N ALA A 149 38.70 3.59 -39.58
CA ALA A 149 37.88 4.59 -40.25
C ALA A 149 36.48 4.03 -40.54
N PRO A 150 35.42 4.84 -40.46
CA PRO A 150 34.09 4.44 -40.89
C PRO A 150 33.98 4.46 -42.43
N PRO A 151 33.19 3.55 -43.05
CA PRO A 151 32.98 3.55 -44.49
C PRO A 151 32.11 4.74 -44.94
N GLN A 152 32.44 5.32 -46.09
CA GLN A 152 31.69 6.41 -46.72
C GLN A 152 30.44 5.86 -47.42
N SER A 153 29.27 6.43 -47.13
CA SER A 153 28.04 6.20 -47.91
C SER A 153 27.79 7.39 -48.84
N ASN A 154 27.75 7.09 -50.15
CA ASN A 154 27.45 8.04 -51.21
C ASN A 154 25.96 8.47 -51.22
N ASN A 155 25.77 9.79 -51.20
CA ASN A 155 24.93 10.59 -52.09
C ASN A 155 23.45 10.17 -52.34
N GLN A 156 22.51 10.99 -51.87
CA GLN A 156 21.82 12.01 -52.69
C GLN A 156 20.72 12.68 -51.86
N GLY A 157 20.80 14.01 -51.74
CA GLY A 157 19.71 14.84 -51.25
C GLY A 157 19.12 15.66 -52.39
N SER A 158 17.80 15.75 -52.44
CA SER A 158 17.11 16.88 -53.06
C SER A 158 15.71 17.05 -52.47
N GLN A 159 15.51 18.26 -51.88
CA GLN A 159 14.28 19.08 -51.84
C GLN A 159 13.06 18.51 -51.06
N LYS A 160 12.23 19.27 -50.34
CA LYS A 160 12.03 20.72 -50.12
C LYS A 160 11.09 20.89 -48.89
N MET A 161 11.06 22.10 -48.35
CA MET A 161 10.27 22.58 -47.20
C MET A 161 8.75 22.41 -47.34
N ASN A 162 8.04 22.12 -46.22
CA ASN A 162 7.08 23.02 -45.54
C ASN A 162 6.06 22.29 -44.65
N GLY A 163 5.92 22.77 -43.40
CA GLY A 163 4.64 23.12 -42.73
C GLY A 163 3.65 22.02 -42.31
N GLY A 164 3.28 22.03 -41.02
CA GLY A 164 1.89 21.75 -40.60
C GLY A 164 1.69 20.64 -39.57
N ASN A 165 1.20 21.06 -38.39
CA ASN A 165 0.53 20.27 -37.35
C ASN A 165 -0.32 19.08 -37.86
N SER A 166 -0.26 17.94 -37.18
CA SER A 166 -1.46 17.27 -36.61
C SER A 166 -1.14 15.94 -35.90
N SER A 167 -1.75 15.80 -34.72
CA SER A 167 -2.30 14.60 -34.09
C SER A 167 -2.31 13.30 -34.92
N GLY A 168 -1.80 12.21 -34.33
CA GLY A 168 -2.07 10.85 -34.83
C GLY A 168 -1.53 9.74 -33.93
N ASN A 169 -2.43 9.05 -33.24
CA ASN A 169 -2.21 7.79 -32.52
C ASN A 169 -1.54 6.72 -33.40
N GLY A 170 -0.52 6.06 -32.86
CA GLY A 170 0.07 4.85 -33.46
C GLY A 170 -0.05 3.67 -32.50
N THR A 171 -1.08 2.86 -32.66
CA THR A 171 -1.22 1.53 -32.05
C THR A 171 -0.31 0.54 -32.78
N SER A 172 0.70 0.00 -32.13
CA SER A 172 1.48 -1.11 -32.68
C SER A 172 0.76 -2.44 -32.41
N GLU A 173 0.15 -2.98 -33.45
CA GLU A 173 -0.53 -4.27 -33.49
C GLU A 173 0.52 -5.41 -33.46
N THR A 174 0.74 -6.00 -32.27
CA THR A 174 1.51 -7.25 -32.14
C THR A 174 0.65 -8.43 -32.61
N GLN A 175 0.95 -8.96 -33.80
CA GLN A 175 0.36 -10.22 -34.26
C GLN A 175 0.85 -11.39 -33.38
N ARG A 176 -0.07 -12.05 -32.68
CA ARG A 176 0.18 -13.32 -32.00
C ARG A 176 -0.09 -14.46 -32.97
N THR A 177 0.94 -15.22 -33.33
CA THR A 177 0.77 -16.50 -34.03
C THR A 177 0.46 -17.60 -33.01
N PHE A 178 -0.65 -18.30 -33.20
CA PHE A 178 -1.02 -19.49 -32.44
C PHE A 178 -0.33 -20.72 -33.05
N MET A 179 0.52 -21.42 -32.29
CA MET A 179 0.94 -22.78 -32.63
C MET A 179 -0.10 -23.78 -32.10
N LYS A 180 -0.64 -24.61 -33.00
CA LYS A 180 -1.49 -25.75 -32.62
C LYS A 180 -0.63 -26.92 -32.11
N PRO A 181 -1.06 -27.65 -31.08
CA PRO A 181 -0.38 -28.85 -30.61
C PRO A 181 -0.51 -29.98 -31.64
N LYS A 182 0.55 -30.78 -31.77
CA LYS A 182 0.57 -32.00 -32.59
C LYS A 182 -0.06 -33.14 -31.79
N GLU A 183 -0.89 -33.92 -32.46
CA GLU A 183 -1.42 -35.22 -31.99
C GLU A 183 -0.30 -36.25 -31.77
#